data_AF-A0A6A6YSV9-F1
#
_entry.id   AF-A0A6A6YSV9-F1
#
_cell.length_a   1.000
_cell.length_b   1.000
_cell.length_c   1.000
_cell.angle_alpha   90.00
_cell.angle_beta   90.00
_cell.angle_gamma   90.00
#
_symmetry.space_group_name_H-M   'P 1'
#
loop_
_entity.id
_entity.type
_entity.pdbx_description
1 polymer ?
#
loop_
_entity_poly.entity_id
_entity_poly.type
_entity_poly.pdbx_seq_one_letter_code
_entity_poly.pdbx_strand_id
1 'polypeptide(L)'
;MARRYQERMLSKRCLYFINGQVFFQCRRETWREDMFLEGIQVIQSVDTLAAKHAIDANSIDANPHSDYAGSLYEYSGRILTWHSDVLAAFSGMLNMYLLRMRTDRNDGIDHFFGLPVAVFDWALQWNPNRAVRRRPGKWPSWSWCGWIGRVTMPYFSNYKQLLDWCAEHTWIEWIGYEGLKPATRLLSHSAYNRNTYRFPHHEFPPVAEANIETRLAASTEIPPGSEALGIDHPVLHFCTLAICLRVRPIEKFSDMPRPQSGAFEILDASAAPCGHILINSTLSYNSDSMGEFLLLSDARSKDVRWKEDPGTVFHDDDWGAYQVMLVQRFGGRALAERVAIGVILQKAVENAVASGVEWKEIWLV
;
A
#
# COMPACT_ATOMS: atom_id res chain seq x y z
N MET A 1 19.00 -1.00 -15.83
CA MET A 1 19.08 -0.48 -14.44
C MET A 1 18.47 -1.42 -13.41
N ALA A 2 17.37 -2.13 -13.71
CA ALA A 2 16.68 -2.99 -12.76
C ALA A 2 17.52 -4.21 -12.30
N ARG A 3 18.11 -4.96 -13.23
CA ARG A 3 19.05 -6.07 -12.95
C ARG A 3 20.22 -5.65 -12.05
N ARG A 4 20.81 -4.47 -12.28
CA ARG A 4 21.90 -3.94 -11.45
C ARG A 4 21.47 -3.66 -10.01
N TYR A 5 20.19 -3.34 -9.77
CA TYR A 5 19.68 -3.13 -8.42
C TYR A 5 19.56 -4.44 -7.65
N GLN A 6 19.00 -5.47 -8.29
CA GLN A 6 18.98 -6.83 -7.72
C GLN A 6 20.39 -7.35 -7.45
N GLU A 7 21.31 -7.20 -8.42
CA GLU A 7 22.72 -7.56 -8.25
C GLU A 7 23.35 -6.81 -7.06
N ARG A 8 23.09 -5.51 -6.91
CA ARG A 8 23.58 -4.71 -5.78
C ARG A 8 23.04 -5.19 -4.42
N MET A 9 21.75 -5.49 -4.32
CA MET A 9 21.10 -5.81 -3.04
C MET A 9 21.32 -7.26 -2.59
N LEU A 10 21.46 -8.20 -3.52
CA LEU A 10 21.64 -9.62 -3.22
C LEU A 10 23.11 -10.05 -3.12
N SER A 11 24.04 -9.28 -3.68
CA SER A 11 25.46 -9.64 -3.65
C SER A 11 26.07 -9.38 -2.28
N LYS A 12 26.76 -10.39 -1.74
CA LYS A 12 27.44 -10.28 -0.43
C LYS A 12 28.67 -9.38 -0.47
N ARG A 13 29.25 -9.20 -1.65
CA ARG A 13 30.47 -8.44 -1.94
C ARG A 13 30.35 -7.81 -3.32
N CYS A 14 30.49 -6.49 -3.39
CA CYS A 14 30.41 -5.71 -4.62
C CYS A 14 31.68 -4.90 -4.81
N LEU A 15 32.15 -4.80 -6.05
CA LEU A 15 33.17 -3.83 -6.47
C LEU A 15 32.49 -2.81 -7.39
N TYR A 16 32.58 -1.53 -7.05
CA TYR A 16 32.08 -0.43 -7.88
C TYR A 16 33.25 0.33 -8.49
N PHE A 17 33.13 0.64 -9.77
CA PHE A 17 34.05 1.50 -10.49
C PHE A 17 33.31 2.81 -10.79
N ILE A 18 33.66 3.89 -10.10
CA ILE A 18 33.01 5.20 -10.24
C ILE A 18 34.10 6.24 -10.45
N ASN A 19 34.01 6.99 -11.56
CA ASN A 19 34.92 8.10 -11.87
C ASN A 19 36.42 7.75 -11.73
N GLY A 20 36.82 6.55 -12.16
CA GLY A 20 38.21 6.08 -12.10
C GLY A 20 38.66 5.54 -10.75
N GLN A 21 37.76 5.40 -9.78
CA GLN A 21 38.06 4.85 -8.45
C GLN A 21 37.32 3.56 -8.17
N VAL A 22 37.95 2.68 -7.39
CA VAL A 22 37.37 1.41 -6.95
C VAL A 22 36.84 1.50 -5.53
N PHE A 23 35.59 1.06 -5.35
CA PHE A 23 34.95 0.91 -4.06
C PHE A 23 34.61 -0.56 -3.83
N PHE A 24 34.91 -1.10 -2.66
CA PHE A 24 34.48 -2.43 -2.24
C PHE A 24 33.38 -2.30 -1.18
N GLN A 25 32.22 -2.91 -1.39
CA GLN A 25 31.14 -2.96 -0.40
C GLN A 25 30.87 -4.40 0.01
N CYS A 26 30.83 -4.64 1.32
CA CYS A 26 30.27 -5.85 1.91
C CYS A 26 29.15 -5.50 2.90
N ARG A 27 28.58 -6.52 3.56
CA ARG A 27 27.47 -6.32 4.53
C ARG A 27 27.83 -5.50 5.77
N ARG A 28 29.12 -5.37 6.08
CA ARG A 28 29.59 -4.66 7.29
C ARG A 28 30.15 -3.28 6.99
N GLU A 29 30.84 -3.14 5.86
CA GLU A 29 31.70 -2.00 5.59
C GLU A 29 31.74 -1.69 4.09
N THR A 30 32.00 -0.42 3.77
CA THR A 30 32.34 0.04 2.42
C THR A 30 33.73 0.65 2.48
N TRP A 31 34.60 0.18 1.59
CA TRP A 31 35.99 0.56 1.45
C TRP A 31 36.20 1.26 0.11
N ARG A 32 37.12 2.22 0.05
CA ARG A 32 37.52 2.92 -1.18
C ARG A 32 39.03 2.79 -1.34
N GLU A 33 39.52 2.71 -2.57
CA GLU A 33 40.97 2.52 -2.83
C GLU A 33 41.85 3.62 -2.22
N ASP A 34 41.30 4.81 -2.00
CA ASP A 34 42.01 5.98 -1.44
C ASP A 34 41.81 6.17 0.07
N MET A 35 41.13 5.24 0.77
CA MET A 35 41.09 5.24 2.24
C MET A 35 42.42 4.77 2.82
N PHE A 36 43.38 5.69 2.94
CA PHE A 36 44.50 5.54 3.88
C PHE A 36 44.00 5.85 5.30
N LEU A 37 43.92 4.83 6.15
CA LEU A 37 43.58 4.94 7.56
C LEU A 37 44.85 4.81 8.42
N GLU A 38 45.72 5.82 8.40
CA GLU A 38 46.62 6.03 9.53
C GLU A 38 45.88 6.84 10.61
N GLY A 39 45.36 6.16 11.63
CA GLY A 39 45.03 6.78 12.92
C GLY A 39 43.67 7.46 13.10
N ILE A 40 42.76 7.43 12.12
CA ILE A 40 41.41 8.03 12.28
C ILE A 40 40.34 6.95 12.12
N GLN A 41 39.57 6.65 13.17
CA GLN A 41 38.33 5.89 13.03
C GLN A 41 37.30 6.75 12.26
N VAL A 42 37.16 6.49 10.96
CA VAL A 42 36.09 7.12 10.18
C VAL A 42 34.76 6.50 10.59
N ILE A 43 33.95 7.29 11.27
CA ILE A 43 32.54 7.00 11.54
C ILE A 43 31.82 7.00 10.18
N GLN A 44 31.47 5.80 9.72
CA GLN A 44 30.46 5.47 8.71
C GLN A 44 30.20 6.55 7.64
N SER A 45 31.00 6.58 6.58
CA SER A 45 30.78 7.46 5.43
C SER A 45 29.52 7.08 4.64
N VAL A 46 28.50 7.96 4.69
CA VAL A 46 27.55 8.38 3.62
C VAL A 46 27.07 7.35 2.57
N ASP A 47 26.91 6.08 2.95
CA ASP A 47 26.07 5.12 2.19
C ASP A 47 25.33 4.16 3.14
N THR A 48 25.01 4.66 4.34
CA THR A 48 24.31 3.93 5.41
C THR A 48 22.91 3.47 5.02
N LEU A 49 22.27 4.05 4.00
CA LEU A 49 20.99 3.51 3.49
C LEU A 49 21.19 2.17 2.74
N ALA A 50 22.24 2.01 1.94
CA ALA A 50 22.47 0.74 1.26
C ALA A 50 22.93 -0.37 2.23
N ALA A 51 23.67 0.00 3.28
CA ALA A 51 24.07 -0.93 4.33
C ALA A 51 22.91 -1.29 5.29
N LYS A 52 22.00 -0.34 5.61
CA LYS A 52 20.81 -0.60 6.43
C LYS A 52 19.83 -1.59 5.79
N HIS A 53 19.80 -1.64 4.45
CA HIS A 53 18.91 -2.53 3.69
C HIS A 53 19.61 -3.77 3.12
N ALA A 54 20.90 -3.97 3.43
CA ALA A 54 21.58 -5.20 3.08
C ALA A 54 20.88 -6.35 3.81
N ILE A 55 20.23 -7.22 3.04
CA ILE A 55 19.43 -8.33 3.56
C ILE A 55 20.37 -9.30 4.29
N ASP A 56 20.49 -9.15 5.61
CA ASP A 56 21.11 -10.15 6.45
C ASP A 56 20.04 -11.14 6.90
N ALA A 57 20.05 -12.32 6.27
CA ALA A 57 19.14 -13.41 6.60
C ALA A 57 19.25 -13.86 8.09
N ASN A 58 20.31 -13.43 8.79
CA ASN A 58 20.60 -13.78 10.18
C ASN A 58 20.34 -12.64 11.19
N SER A 59 19.83 -11.47 10.78
CA SER A 59 19.56 -10.39 11.74
C SER A 59 18.35 -10.75 12.61
N ILE A 60 18.58 -10.90 13.92
CA ILE A 60 17.58 -11.29 14.91
C ILE A 60 16.51 -10.19 15.12
N ASP A 61 16.81 -8.92 14.83
CA ASP A 61 15.85 -7.79 14.86
C ASP A 61 15.06 -7.64 13.54
N ALA A 62 14.69 -8.74 12.90
CA ALA A 62 14.09 -8.74 11.57
C ALA A 62 12.70 -8.07 11.56
N ASN A 63 12.64 -6.86 11.01
CA ASN A 63 11.40 -6.19 10.61
C ASN A 63 11.24 -6.32 9.09
N PRO A 64 10.85 -7.51 8.57
CA PRO A 64 10.83 -7.77 7.13
C PRO A 64 9.92 -6.82 6.36
N HIS A 65 8.84 -6.33 6.99
CA HIS A 65 7.94 -5.31 6.41
C HIS A 65 8.66 -3.98 6.21
N SER A 66 9.51 -3.58 7.15
CA SER A 66 10.31 -2.36 7.03
C SER A 66 11.39 -2.49 5.95
N ASP A 67 12.03 -3.65 5.85
CA ASP A 67 13.00 -3.91 4.80
C ASP A 67 12.36 -3.90 3.40
N TYR A 68 11.19 -4.53 3.27
CA TYR A 68 10.37 -4.48 2.06
C TYR A 68 9.99 -3.04 1.72
N ALA A 69 9.46 -2.28 2.68
CA ALA A 69 9.00 -0.92 2.48
C ALA A 69 10.13 0.02 2.01
N GLY A 70 11.31 -0.04 2.64
CA GLY A 70 12.43 0.80 2.24
C GLY A 70 13.05 0.38 0.89
N SER A 71 13.09 -0.91 0.60
CA SER A 71 13.56 -1.40 -0.71
C SER A 71 12.58 -1.03 -1.83
N LEU A 72 11.28 -1.10 -1.56
CA LEU A 72 10.23 -0.64 -2.46
C LEU A 72 10.34 0.87 -2.70
N TYR A 73 10.57 1.66 -1.65
CA TYR A 73 10.79 3.11 -1.75
C TYR A 73 11.96 3.47 -2.68
N GLU A 74 13.09 2.78 -2.53
CA GLU A 74 14.27 3.00 -3.37
C GLU A 74 14.10 2.45 -4.78
N TYR A 75 13.43 1.31 -4.94
CA TYR A 75 13.22 0.68 -6.24
C TYR A 75 12.21 1.45 -7.10
N SER A 76 11.06 1.81 -6.53
CA SER A 76 9.96 2.49 -7.24
C SER A 76 10.36 3.85 -7.81
N GLY A 77 11.33 4.52 -7.19
CA GLY A 77 11.91 5.77 -7.68
C GLY A 77 12.86 5.65 -8.87
N ARG A 78 13.19 4.43 -9.32
CA ARG A 78 14.15 4.20 -10.40
C ARG A 78 13.49 4.30 -11.77
N ILE A 79 14.27 4.78 -12.73
CA ILE A 79 13.89 4.75 -14.14
C ILE A 79 14.20 3.35 -14.69
N LEU A 80 13.16 2.64 -15.11
CA LEU A 80 13.30 1.34 -15.76
C LEU A 80 13.45 1.54 -17.27
N THR A 81 14.34 0.74 -17.88
CA THR A 81 14.47 0.68 -19.34
C THR A 81 13.23 0.05 -19.97
N TRP A 82 12.73 -1.03 -19.35
CA TRP A 82 11.54 -1.75 -19.77
C TRP A 82 10.50 -1.70 -18.65
N HIS A 83 9.33 -1.14 -18.93
CA HIS A 83 8.26 -1.02 -17.92
C HIS A 83 7.68 -2.39 -17.54
N SER A 84 7.71 -3.37 -18.45
CA SER A 84 7.28 -4.75 -18.23
C SER A 84 8.03 -5.47 -17.11
N ASP A 85 9.30 -5.09 -16.90
CA ASP A 85 10.20 -5.84 -16.00
C ASP A 85 10.05 -5.39 -14.54
N VAL A 86 9.11 -4.50 -14.23
CA VAL A 86 8.97 -3.86 -12.91
C VAL A 86 8.88 -4.90 -11.79
N LEU A 87 8.06 -5.94 -11.95
CA LEU A 87 7.91 -6.97 -10.94
C LEU A 87 9.04 -7.99 -11.02
N ALA A 88 9.40 -8.44 -12.22
CA ALA A 88 10.45 -9.44 -12.43
C ALA A 88 11.80 -8.99 -11.85
N ALA A 89 12.16 -7.72 -12.01
CA ALA A 89 13.42 -7.19 -11.48
C ALA A 89 13.39 -6.89 -9.97
N PHE A 90 12.21 -6.86 -9.35
CA PHE A 90 12.08 -6.75 -7.89
C PHE A 90 11.98 -8.12 -7.19
N SER A 91 11.56 -9.14 -7.93
CA SER A 91 11.23 -10.49 -7.43
C SER A 91 12.31 -11.12 -6.56
N GLY A 92 13.59 -10.96 -6.91
CA GLY A 92 14.69 -11.54 -6.13
C GLY A 92 14.78 -11.03 -4.70
N MET A 93 14.61 -9.72 -4.48
CA MET A 93 14.60 -9.15 -3.13
C MET A 93 13.26 -9.41 -2.45
N LEU A 94 12.17 -9.29 -3.22
CA LEU A 94 10.82 -9.60 -2.75
C LEU A 94 10.77 -10.98 -2.09
N ASN A 95 11.25 -12.03 -2.77
CA ASN A 95 11.28 -13.40 -2.24
C ASN A 95 12.04 -13.49 -0.92
N MET A 96 13.15 -12.76 -0.76
CA MET A 96 13.91 -12.75 0.49
C MET A 96 13.14 -12.10 1.66
N TYR A 97 12.32 -11.09 1.40
CA TYR A 97 11.43 -10.51 2.41
C TYR A 97 10.29 -11.46 2.74
N LEU A 98 9.70 -12.09 1.72
CA LEU A 98 8.59 -13.01 1.86
C LEU A 98 8.97 -14.24 2.69
N LEU A 99 10.18 -14.80 2.52
CA LEU A 99 10.66 -15.90 3.37
C LEU A 99 10.62 -15.56 4.87
N ARG A 100 10.79 -14.28 5.24
CA ARG A 100 10.77 -13.80 6.63
C ARG A 100 9.38 -13.34 7.08
N MET A 101 8.44 -13.16 6.14
CA MET A 101 7.04 -12.81 6.41
C MET A 101 6.13 -14.03 6.43
N ARG A 102 6.58 -15.16 5.88
CA ARG A 102 5.82 -16.42 5.85
C ARG A 102 5.33 -16.77 7.24
N THR A 103 4.06 -17.12 7.29
CA THR A 103 3.46 -17.72 8.47
C THR A 103 3.28 -19.21 8.22
N ASP A 104 2.98 -19.97 9.27
CA ASP A 104 2.80 -21.43 9.14
C ASP A 104 1.60 -21.82 8.24
N ARG A 105 0.82 -20.82 7.80
CA ARG A 105 -0.26 -20.98 6.83
C ARG A 105 0.35 -21.20 5.44
N ASN A 106 0.33 -22.46 5.02
CA ASN A 106 0.90 -22.92 3.76
C ASN A 106 -0.05 -22.65 2.58
N ASP A 107 -0.19 -21.37 2.22
CA ASP A 107 -1.22 -20.89 1.29
C ASP A 107 -0.78 -20.98 -0.18
N GLY A 108 0.47 -21.41 -0.42
CA GLY A 108 1.08 -21.57 -1.74
C GLY A 108 1.42 -20.26 -2.47
N ILE A 109 1.01 -19.10 -1.95
CA ILE A 109 1.13 -17.80 -2.63
C ILE A 109 1.72 -16.76 -1.69
N ASP A 110 2.97 -16.40 -1.93
CA ASP A 110 3.69 -15.47 -1.07
C ASP A 110 3.37 -13.99 -1.39
N HIS A 111 3.09 -13.66 -2.66
CA HIS A 111 2.73 -12.30 -3.08
C HIS A 111 1.71 -12.27 -4.22
N PHE A 112 0.96 -11.18 -4.33
CA PHE A 112 0.08 -10.90 -5.47
C PHE A 112 0.46 -9.54 -6.08
N PHE A 113 0.97 -9.55 -7.32
CA PHE A 113 1.48 -8.35 -8.01
C PHE A 113 2.47 -7.50 -7.20
N GLY A 114 3.40 -8.16 -6.51
CA GLY A 114 4.43 -7.51 -5.70
C GLY A 114 3.99 -7.09 -4.30
N LEU A 115 2.75 -7.38 -3.91
CA LEU A 115 2.21 -7.16 -2.55
C LEU A 115 2.29 -8.45 -1.73
N PRO A 116 2.95 -8.48 -0.57
CA PRO A 116 3.00 -9.65 0.31
C PRO A 116 1.60 -10.11 0.74
N VAL A 117 1.25 -11.38 0.53
CA VAL A 117 -0.07 -11.92 0.89
C VAL A 117 -0.25 -12.01 2.40
N ALA A 118 0.79 -12.39 3.13
CA ALA A 118 0.76 -12.47 4.59
C ALA A 118 0.31 -11.16 5.27
N VAL A 119 0.57 -10.00 4.68
CA VAL A 119 0.16 -8.70 5.24
C VAL A 119 -0.55 -7.87 4.17
N PHE A 120 -1.43 -8.51 3.39
CA PHE A 120 -2.02 -7.92 2.19
C PHE A 120 -2.80 -6.62 2.48
N ASP A 121 -3.56 -6.59 3.59
CA ASP A 121 -4.31 -5.39 4.01
C ASP A 121 -3.40 -4.17 4.19
N TRP A 122 -2.21 -4.36 4.75
CA TRP A 122 -1.18 -3.32 4.88
C TRP A 122 -0.48 -3.04 3.55
N ALA A 123 -0.15 -4.10 2.80
CA ALA A 123 0.56 -4.00 1.53
C ALA A 123 -0.21 -3.15 0.51
N LEU A 124 -1.55 -3.24 0.52
CA LEU A 124 -2.42 -2.46 -0.34
C LEU A 124 -2.44 -0.96 0.02
N GLN A 125 -1.96 -0.53 1.18
CA GLN A 125 -2.04 0.87 1.64
C GLN A 125 -0.84 1.74 1.22
N TRP A 126 -0.07 1.30 0.22
CA TRP A 126 1.02 2.11 -0.33
C TRP A 126 0.51 3.47 -0.83
N ASN A 127 1.29 4.52 -0.61
CA ASN A 127 0.94 5.87 -1.03
C ASN A 127 2.03 6.47 -1.93
N PRO A 128 1.68 7.33 -2.89
CA PRO A 128 2.67 8.07 -3.67
C PRO A 128 3.42 9.06 -2.75
N ASN A 129 4.75 9.01 -2.74
CA ASN A 129 5.58 9.98 -2.00
C ASN A 129 5.59 11.35 -2.70
N ARG A 130 5.55 11.33 -4.03
CA ARG A 130 5.51 12.51 -4.92
C ARG A 130 4.56 12.21 -6.09
N ALA A 131 4.57 13.05 -7.12
CA ALA A 131 3.85 12.76 -8.34
C ALA A 131 4.23 11.37 -8.88
N VAL A 132 3.21 10.55 -9.08
CA VAL A 132 3.30 9.27 -9.77
C VAL A 132 2.58 9.38 -11.10
N ARG A 133 2.71 8.41 -11.98
CA ARG A 133 1.88 8.30 -13.18
C ARG A 133 1.60 6.84 -13.48
N ARG A 134 0.51 6.55 -14.17
CA ARG A 134 0.20 5.18 -14.60
C ARG A 134 1.32 4.64 -15.48
N ARG A 135 1.74 3.42 -15.17
CA ARG A 135 2.71 2.66 -15.96
C ARG A 135 2.02 2.16 -17.23
N PRO A 136 2.64 2.28 -18.42
CA PRO A 136 2.06 1.74 -19.63
C PRO A 136 1.98 0.21 -19.55
N GLY A 137 0.93 -0.35 -20.16
CA GLY A 137 0.63 -1.78 -20.13
C GLY A 137 -0.57 -2.12 -19.24
N LYS A 138 -0.88 -3.41 -19.12
CA LYS A 138 -1.99 -3.94 -18.32
C LYS A 138 -1.54 -4.17 -16.88
N TRP A 139 -1.28 -3.08 -16.16
CA TRP A 139 -0.87 -3.16 -14.76
C TRP A 139 -1.97 -2.67 -13.82
N PRO A 140 -2.19 -3.38 -12.71
CA PRO A 140 -3.31 -3.06 -11.85
C PRO A 140 -3.13 -1.73 -11.13
N SER A 141 -4.19 -0.94 -11.03
CA SER A 141 -4.14 0.37 -10.37
C SER A 141 -3.91 0.22 -8.85
N TRP A 142 -4.29 -0.91 -8.29
CA TRP A 142 -4.19 -1.20 -6.86
C TRP A 142 -2.81 -1.68 -6.40
N SER A 143 -1.93 -2.08 -7.31
CA SER A 143 -0.54 -2.41 -7.00
C SER A 143 0.39 -1.26 -7.34
N TRP A 144 1.44 -1.07 -6.53
CA TRP A 144 2.53 -0.14 -6.83
C TRP A 144 3.18 -0.42 -8.20
N CYS A 145 3.11 -1.66 -8.71
CA CYS A 145 3.63 -2.03 -10.02
C CYS A 145 2.96 -1.24 -11.15
N GLY A 146 1.69 -0.84 -10.98
CA GLY A 146 0.94 -0.03 -11.95
C GLY A 146 1.34 1.43 -12.04
N TRP A 147 2.34 1.87 -11.27
CA TRP A 147 2.73 3.26 -11.16
C TRP A 147 4.21 3.47 -11.38
N ILE A 148 4.56 4.65 -11.89
CA ILE A 148 5.92 5.14 -12.06
C ILE A 148 6.11 6.31 -11.11
N GLY A 149 7.09 6.19 -10.21
CA GLY A 149 7.41 7.17 -9.18
C GLY A 149 7.59 6.52 -7.81
N ARG A 150 8.19 7.25 -6.86
CA ARG A 150 8.45 6.74 -5.51
C ARG A 150 7.15 6.53 -4.75
N VAL A 151 7.01 5.36 -4.12
CA VAL A 151 5.92 5.03 -3.19
C VAL A 151 6.45 4.82 -1.78
N THR A 152 5.58 5.00 -0.79
CA THR A 152 5.83 4.79 0.63
C THR A 152 4.79 3.83 1.21
N MET A 153 5.16 3.11 2.27
CA MET A 153 4.25 2.24 3.02
C MET A 153 3.88 2.88 4.38
N PRO A 154 2.72 2.54 4.95
CA PRO A 154 2.42 2.87 6.34
C PRO A 154 3.45 2.27 7.30
N TYR A 155 3.78 3.00 8.36
CA TYR A 155 4.83 2.62 9.31
C TYR A 155 4.27 1.80 10.48
N PHE A 156 4.93 0.69 10.77
CA PHE A 156 4.76 -0.09 12.00
C PHE A 156 6.13 -0.29 12.65
N SER A 157 6.20 -0.12 13.98
CA SER A 157 7.49 -0.13 14.69
C SER A 157 8.18 -1.49 14.65
N ASN A 158 7.39 -2.58 14.61
CA ASN A 158 7.90 -3.92 14.46
C ASN A 158 6.88 -4.84 13.76
N TYR A 159 7.33 -6.01 13.33
CA TYR A 159 6.50 -6.94 12.56
C TYR A 159 5.35 -7.53 13.40
N LYS A 160 5.55 -7.74 14.70
CA LYS A 160 4.49 -8.22 15.58
C LYS A 160 3.32 -7.24 15.64
N GLN A 161 3.59 -5.95 15.82
CA GLN A 161 2.53 -4.92 15.81
C GLN A 161 1.75 -4.88 14.48
N LEU A 162 2.44 -5.11 13.36
CA LEU A 162 1.76 -5.22 12.06
C LEU A 162 0.84 -6.46 12.01
N LEU A 163 1.31 -7.61 12.49
CA LEU A 163 0.49 -8.82 12.53
C LEU A 163 -0.69 -8.70 13.49
N ASP A 164 -0.49 -8.13 14.68
CA ASP A 164 -1.55 -7.83 15.64
C ASP A 164 -2.60 -6.92 14.98
N TRP A 165 -2.15 -5.89 14.26
CA TRP A 165 -3.06 -5.01 13.51
C TRP A 165 -3.79 -5.72 12.37
N CYS A 166 -3.11 -6.54 11.57
CA CYS A 166 -3.78 -7.35 10.55
C CYS A 166 -4.79 -8.32 11.17
N ALA A 167 -4.57 -8.79 12.40
CA ALA A 167 -5.49 -9.67 13.11
C ALA A 167 -6.71 -8.92 13.66
N GLU A 168 -6.50 -7.73 14.22
CA GLU A 168 -7.46 -7.03 15.09
C GLU A 168 -8.06 -5.76 14.49
N HIS A 169 -7.61 -5.31 13.31
CA HIS A 169 -8.05 -4.05 12.67
C HIS A 169 -8.42 -4.15 11.18
N THR A 170 -8.54 -5.36 10.60
CA THR A 170 -8.89 -5.56 9.18
C THR A 170 -9.98 -6.62 9.01
N TRP A 171 -10.84 -6.48 7.99
CA TRP A 171 -12.01 -7.37 7.81
C TRP A 171 -12.23 -7.86 6.38
N ILE A 172 -11.46 -7.36 5.41
CA ILE A 172 -11.73 -7.65 3.99
C ILE A 172 -11.23 -9.04 3.61
N GLU A 173 -12.07 -9.76 2.86
CA GLU A 173 -11.65 -10.95 2.13
C GLU A 173 -11.23 -10.58 0.72
N TRP A 174 -9.99 -10.91 0.38
CA TRP A 174 -9.41 -10.57 -0.90
C TRP A 174 -9.38 -11.80 -1.81
N ILE A 175 -9.99 -11.67 -2.99
CA ILE A 175 -9.92 -12.67 -4.05
C ILE A 175 -9.18 -12.05 -5.24
N GLY A 176 -8.08 -12.67 -5.64
CA GLY A 176 -7.28 -12.26 -6.79
C GLY A 176 -7.60 -13.09 -8.03
N TYR A 177 -7.74 -12.43 -9.16
CA TYR A 177 -7.84 -13.04 -10.49
C TYR A 177 -6.63 -12.62 -11.32
N GLU A 178 -5.99 -13.60 -11.97
CA GLU A 178 -4.84 -13.38 -12.83
C GLU A 178 -5.08 -14.04 -14.18
N GLY A 179 -5.72 -13.29 -15.08
CA GLY A 179 -6.10 -13.78 -16.39
C GLY A 179 -7.00 -15.01 -16.33
N LEU A 180 -6.60 -16.09 -17.00
CA LEU A 180 -7.34 -17.36 -17.02
C LEU A 180 -7.03 -18.28 -15.83
N LYS A 181 -6.21 -17.85 -14.87
CA LYS A 181 -5.91 -18.67 -13.69
C LYS A 181 -7.13 -18.74 -12.77
N PRO A 182 -7.28 -19.83 -11.99
CA PRO A 182 -8.32 -19.92 -10.98
C PRO A 182 -8.25 -18.76 -9.99
N ALA A 183 -9.44 -18.33 -9.54
CA ALA A 183 -9.57 -17.34 -8.48
C ALA A 183 -8.77 -17.79 -7.25
N THR A 184 -8.02 -16.85 -6.69
CA THR A 184 -7.13 -17.09 -5.57
C THR A 184 -7.59 -16.32 -4.36
N ARG A 185 -7.87 -17.01 -3.25
CA ARG A 185 -8.12 -16.33 -1.98
C ARG A 185 -6.79 -15.90 -1.35
N LEU A 186 -6.62 -14.61 -1.10
CA LEU A 186 -5.45 -14.05 -0.44
C LEU A 186 -5.76 -13.98 1.05
N LEU A 187 -5.29 -14.99 1.81
CA LEU A 187 -5.65 -15.16 3.21
C LEU A 187 -5.02 -14.07 4.08
N SER A 188 -5.86 -13.20 4.63
CA SER A 188 -5.47 -12.21 5.64
C SER A 188 -5.34 -12.84 7.03
N HIS A 189 -4.47 -12.27 7.87
CA HIS A 189 -4.30 -12.64 9.29
C HIS A 189 -5.47 -12.23 10.18
N SER A 190 -6.47 -11.54 9.64
CA SER A 190 -7.65 -11.10 10.37
C SER A 190 -8.32 -12.23 11.15
N ALA A 191 -8.44 -12.00 12.46
CA ALA A 191 -9.13 -12.83 13.45
C ALA A 191 -10.63 -12.50 13.53
N TYR A 192 -11.09 -11.53 12.73
CA TYR A 192 -12.49 -11.16 12.68
C TYR A 192 -13.32 -12.33 12.20
N ASN A 193 -14.48 -12.51 12.86
CA ASN A 193 -15.46 -13.46 12.40
C ASN A 193 -16.18 -12.86 11.18
N ARG A 194 -15.73 -13.30 10.01
CA ARG A 194 -16.22 -12.86 8.71
C ARG A 194 -17.62 -13.37 8.41
N ASN A 195 -18.11 -14.35 9.16
CA ASN A 195 -19.49 -14.79 9.05
C ASN A 195 -20.38 -13.70 9.64
N THR A 196 -20.05 -13.16 10.82
CA THR A 196 -20.96 -12.23 11.52
C THR A 196 -20.83 -10.77 11.13
N TYR A 197 -19.77 -10.39 10.40
CA TYR A 197 -19.42 -9.00 10.09
C TYR A 197 -19.54 -8.07 11.31
N ARG A 198 -19.31 -8.63 12.50
CA ARG A 198 -19.32 -7.90 13.78
C ARG A 198 -17.91 -7.43 14.05
N PHE A 199 -17.78 -6.13 14.25
CA PHE A 199 -16.50 -5.49 14.53
C PHE A 199 -16.32 -5.48 16.06
N PRO A 200 -15.11 -5.70 16.59
CA PRO A 200 -14.84 -5.64 18.03
C PRO A 200 -15.23 -4.30 18.67
N HIS A 201 -15.31 -3.23 17.88
CA HIS A 201 -15.51 -1.86 18.35
C HIS A 201 -16.76 -1.16 17.77
N HIS A 202 -17.45 -1.75 16.79
CA HIS A 202 -18.54 -1.07 16.06
C HIS A 202 -19.68 -2.01 15.64
N GLU A 203 -20.91 -1.53 15.76
CA GLU A 203 -22.10 -2.14 15.15
C GLU A 203 -22.39 -1.46 13.82
N PHE A 204 -21.86 -2.02 12.72
CA PHE A 204 -22.31 -1.62 11.39
C PHE A 204 -23.67 -2.27 11.09
N PRO A 205 -24.46 -1.70 10.15
CA PRO A 205 -25.72 -2.32 9.73
C PRO A 205 -25.46 -3.80 9.38
N PRO A 206 -26.24 -4.74 9.94
CA PRO A 206 -26.02 -6.16 9.71
C PRO A 206 -26.13 -6.41 8.20
N VAL A 207 -25.04 -6.90 7.61
CA VAL A 207 -25.15 -7.57 6.32
C VAL A 207 -25.92 -8.85 6.58
N ALA A 208 -26.91 -9.15 5.74
CA ALA A 208 -27.36 -10.53 5.66
C ALA A 208 -26.15 -11.37 5.22
N GLU A 209 -25.49 -12.04 6.18
CA GLU A 209 -24.23 -12.77 6.05
C GLU A 209 -24.23 -13.71 4.84
N ALA A 210 -25.38 -14.36 4.61
CA ALA A 210 -25.66 -15.23 3.48
C ALA A 210 -25.49 -14.56 2.11
N ASN A 211 -25.53 -13.22 2.01
CA ASN A 211 -25.40 -12.51 0.74
C ASN A 211 -23.94 -12.28 0.32
N ILE A 212 -22.99 -12.08 1.24
CA ILE A 212 -21.60 -11.77 0.82
C ILE A 212 -20.84 -13.02 0.41
N GLU A 213 -20.85 -14.08 1.22
CA GLU A 213 -20.18 -15.34 0.84
C GLU A 213 -20.82 -15.94 -0.40
N THR A 214 -22.15 -15.91 -0.52
CA THR A 214 -22.84 -16.34 -1.75
C THR A 214 -22.47 -15.44 -2.93
N ARG A 215 -22.32 -14.12 -2.76
CA ARG A 215 -21.87 -13.21 -3.82
C ARG A 215 -20.45 -13.52 -4.27
N LEU A 216 -19.52 -13.68 -3.33
CA LEU A 216 -18.13 -14.00 -3.62
C LEU A 216 -17.99 -15.41 -4.24
N ALA A 217 -18.77 -16.39 -3.77
CA ALA A 217 -18.76 -17.77 -4.26
C ALA A 217 -19.51 -17.95 -5.59
N ALA A 218 -20.56 -17.17 -5.86
CA ALA A 218 -21.28 -17.18 -7.13
C ALA A 218 -20.51 -16.44 -8.24
N SER A 219 -19.70 -15.45 -7.86
CA SER A 219 -18.81 -14.71 -8.76
C SER A 219 -17.54 -15.51 -9.09
N THR A 220 -17.71 -16.69 -9.70
CA THR A 220 -16.59 -17.46 -10.28
C THR A 220 -16.10 -16.91 -11.61
N GLU A 221 -16.86 -15.99 -12.22
CA GLU A 221 -16.59 -15.42 -13.53
C GLU A 221 -16.32 -13.91 -13.41
N ILE A 222 -15.31 -13.45 -14.15
CA ILE A 222 -14.96 -12.04 -14.26
C ILE A 222 -16.21 -11.28 -14.78
N PRO A 223 -16.59 -10.13 -14.18
CA PRO A 223 -17.88 -9.50 -14.45
C PRO A 223 -18.03 -9.07 -15.92
N PRO A 224 -19.27 -9.04 -16.45
CA PRO A 224 -19.57 -8.57 -17.80
C PRO A 224 -19.02 -7.15 -18.04
N GLY A 225 -18.35 -6.93 -19.16
CA GLY A 225 -17.68 -5.66 -19.49
C GLY A 225 -16.16 -5.63 -19.24
N SER A 226 -15.61 -6.70 -18.65
CA SER A 226 -14.16 -6.91 -18.52
C SER A 226 -13.50 -7.31 -19.85
N GLU A 227 -14.30 -7.69 -20.85
CA GLU A 227 -13.87 -7.93 -22.25
C GLU A 227 -13.05 -6.77 -22.81
N ALA A 228 -13.40 -5.53 -22.41
CA ALA A 228 -12.71 -4.31 -22.83
C ALA A 228 -11.35 -4.09 -22.14
N LEU A 229 -11.09 -4.72 -20.98
CA LEU A 229 -9.75 -4.72 -20.34
C LEU A 229 -8.81 -5.76 -20.98
N GLY A 230 -9.38 -6.71 -21.73
CA GLY A 230 -8.71 -7.88 -22.25
C GLY A 230 -8.48 -8.94 -21.17
N ILE A 231 -8.42 -10.19 -21.62
CA ILE A 231 -8.47 -11.42 -20.81
C ILE A 231 -7.40 -11.53 -19.71
N ASP A 232 -6.34 -10.70 -19.72
CA ASP A 232 -5.18 -10.83 -18.82
C ASP A 232 -5.05 -9.75 -17.74
N HIS A 233 -6.04 -8.85 -17.57
CA HIS A 233 -5.90 -7.80 -16.56
C HIS A 233 -6.06 -8.39 -15.15
N PRO A 234 -5.14 -8.11 -14.21
CA PRO A 234 -5.28 -8.56 -12.83
C PRO A 234 -6.44 -7.84 -12.14
N VAL A 235 -7.23 -8.59 -11.37
CA VAL A 235 -8.39 -8.05 -10.67
C VAL A 235 -8.36 -8.47 -9.21
N LEU A 236 -8.70 -7.54 -8.32
CA LEU A 236 -9.06 -7.84 -6.94
C LEU A 236 -10.58 -7.76 -6.80
N HIS A 237 -11.14 -8.78 -6.19
CA HIS A 237 -12.56 -8.90 -5.90
C HIS A 237 -12.76 -9.07 -4.41
N PHE A 238 -13.63 -8.24 -3.84
CA PHE A 238 -13.85 -8.19 -2.41
C PHE A 238 -15.15 -7.47 -2.09
N CYS A 239 -15.62 -7.61 -0.85
CA CYS A 239 -16.74 -6.85 -0.32
C CYS A 239 -16.28 -5.96 0.83
N THR A 240 -16.71 -4.70 0.82
CA THR A 240 -16.48 -3.78 1.93
C THR A 240 -17.54 -2.68 1.96
N LEU A 241 -17.51 -1.85 2.99
CA LEU A 241 -18.34 -0.66 3.12
C LEU A 241 -17.88 0.45 2.17
N ALA A 242 -18.84 1.08 1.52
CA ALA A 242 -18.65 2.25 0.68
C ALA A 242 -19.41 3.44 1.25
N ILE A 243 -18.80 4.63 1.11
CA ILE A 243 -19.37 5.91 1.49
C ILE A 243 -19.05 6.94 0.42
N CYS A 244 -19.99 7.84 0.12
CA CYS A 244 -19.75 8.95 -0.80
C CYS A 244 -19.36 10.21 -0.01
N LEU A 245 -18.18 10.77 -0.27
CA LEU A 245 -17.66 11.98 0.40
C LEU A 245 -17.13 12.99 -0.61
N ARG A 246 -16.93 14.24 -0.19
CA ARG A 246 -16.31 15.29 -1.04
C ARG A 246 -14.87 15.49 -0.67
N VAL A 247 -14.08 16.01 -1.62
CA VAL A 247 -12.70 16.42 -1.38
C VAL A 247 -12.49 17.87 -1.76
N ARG A 248 -11.63 18.57 -1.03
CA ARG A 248 -11.25 19.96 -1.30
C ARG A 248 -9.73 20.11 -1.30
N PRO A 249 -9.13 20.81 -2.28
CA PRO A 249 -7.69 21.07 -2.26
C PRO A 249 -7.25 21.83 -1.01
N ILE A 250 -6.08 21.48 -0.47
CA ILE A 250 -5.45 22.21 0.64
C ILE A 250 -4.57 23.32 0.04
N GLU A 251 -4.97 24.59 0.21
CA GLU A 251 -4.33 25.74 -0.44
C GLU A 251 -3.03 26.22 0.24
N LYS A 252 -2.85 25.94 1.54
CA LYS A 252 -1.69 26.41 2.33
C LYS A 252 -0.87 25.21 2.82
N PHE A 253 0.28 24.97 2.18
CA PHE A 253 1.41 24.29 2.82
C PHE A 253 2.25 25.36 3.50
N SER A 254 2.41 25.30 4.81
CA SER A 254 3.42 26.11 5.48
C SER A 254 4.82 25.56 5.09
N ASP A 255 5.64 26.43 4.52
CA ASP A 255 7.11 26.35 4.30
C ASP A 255 7.79 25.11 3.67
N MET A 256 7.06 24.13 3.12
CA MET A 256 7.67 23.03 2.34
C MET A 256 7.35 23.14 0.84
N PRO A 257 8.32 22.86 -0.07
CA PRO A 257 8.06 22.86 -1.50
C PRO A 257 6.94 21.88 -1.82
N ARG A 258 5.87 22.38 -2.45
CA ARG A 258 4.65 21.62 -2.78
C ARG A 258 5.00 20.19 -3.20
N PRO A 259 4.50 19.14 -2.53
CA PRO A 259 4.49 17.84 -3.17
C PRO A 259 3.72 18.01 -4.49
N GLN A 260 4.28 17.50 -5.59
CA GLN A 260 3.60 17.55 -6.89
C GLN A 260 2.30 16.71 -6.90
N SER A 261 1.99 15.99 -5.82
CA SER A 261 0.67 15.41 -5.51
C SER A 261 -0.15 16.44 -4.73
N GLY A 262 -1.40 16.67 -5.12
CA GLY A 262 -2.30 17.56 -4.39
C GLY A 262 -2.73 16.90 -3.09
N ALA A 263 -2.54 17.58 -1.96
CA ALA A 263 -3.16 17.18 -0.71
C ALA A 263 -4.59 17.72 -0.68
N PHE A 264 -5.55 16.89 -0.29
CA PHE A 264 -6.96 17.24 -0.21
C PHE A 264 -7.49 16.92 1.19
N GLU A 265 -8.36 17.79 1.68
CA GLU A 265 -9.23 17.49 2.81
C GLU A 265 -10.41 16.66 2.32
N ILE A 266 -10.80 15.64 3.08
CA ILE A 266 -12.05 14.92 2.91
C ILE A 266 -13.09 15.60 3.79
N LEU A 267 -14.26 15.87 3.22
CA LEU A 267 -15.37 16.54 3.89
C LEU A 267 -16.52 15.55 4.11
N ASP A 268 -17.11 15.60 5.30
CA ASP A 268 -18.30 14.82 5.63
C ASP A 268 -19.59 15.41 5.01
N ALA A 269 -20.73 14.77 5.29
CA ALA A 269 -22.04 15.21 4.79
C ALA A 269 -22.44 16.63 5.22
N SER A 270 -21.86 17.14 6.31
CA SER A 270 -22.07 18.51 6.81
C SER A 270 -21.07 19.52 6.23
N ALA A 271 -20.22 19.09 5.29
CA ALA A 271 -19.09 19.83 4.74
C ALA A 271 -17.99 20.17 5.77
N ALA A 272 -17.95 19.45 6.91
CA ALA A 272 -16.89 19.58 7.89
C ALA A 272 -15.68 18.71 7.50
N PRO A 273 -14.43 19.18 7.68
CA PRO A 273 -13.24 18.36 7.48
C PRO A 273 -13.25 17.16 8.41
N CYS A 274 -13.12 15.97 7.83
CA CYS A 274 -13.18 14.71 8.57
C CYS A 274 -12.00 13.78 8.27
N GLY A 275 -11.12 14.15 7.34
CA GLY A 275 -10.01 13.34 6.91
C GLY A 275 -9.16 14.01 5.85
N HIS A 276 -8.20 13.27 5.32
CA HIS A 276 -7.36 13.74 4.24
C HIS A 276 -6.96 12.64 3.26
N ILE A 277 -6.57 13.05 2.06
CA ILE A 277 -6.15 12.15 0.99
C ILE A 277 -5.11 12.82 0.09
N LEU A 278 -4.15 12.03 -0.38
CA LEU A 278 -3.15 12.46 -1.34
C LEU A 278 -3.58 12.02 -2.74
N ILE A 279 -4.16 12.94 -3.51
CA ILE A 279 -4.56 12.66 -4.89
C ILE A 279 -3.46 13.14 -5.83
N ASN A 280 -3.03 12.23 -6.69
CA ASN A 280 -2.01 12.52 -7.68
C ASN A 280 -2.52 13.55 -8.70
N SER A 281 -1.75 14.63 -8.91
CA SER A 281 -2.12 15.74 -9.79
C SER A 281 -2.26 15.35 -11.27
N THR A 282 -1.68 14.23 -11.69
CA THR A 282 -1.83 13.74 -13.08
C THR A 282 -3.16 13.03 -13.33
N LEU A 283 -3.94 12.73 -12.28
CA LEU A 283 -5.26 12.15 -12.40
C LEU A 283 -6.26 13.31 -12.51
N SER A 284 -7.00 13.36 -13.62
CA SER A 284 -8.09 14.33 -13.81
C SER A 284 -9.26 13.96 -12.88
N TYR A 285 -9.12 14.24 -11.59
CA TYR A 285 -10.18 14.06 -10.62
C TYR A 285 -10.96 15.36 -10.45
N ASN A 286 -12.27 15.31 -10.69
CA ASN A 286 -13.13 16.46 -10.47
C ASN A 286 -13.40 16.60 -8.96
N SER A 287 -12.65 17.47 -8.28
CA SER A 287 -12.79 17.72 -6.84
C SER A 287 -14.17 18.20 -6.42
N ASP A 288 -14.94 18.78 -7.35
CA ASP A 288 -16.28 19.30 -7.05
C ASP A 288 -17.35 18.19 -7.01
N SER A 289 -16.99 16.98 -7.44
CA SER A 289 -17.89 15.82 -7.45
C SER A 289 -17.73 14.93 -6.21
N MET A 290 -18.83 14.26 -5.83
CA MET A 290 -18.79 13.23 -4.79
C MET A 290 -17.89 12.07 -5.25
N GLY A 291 -16.92 11.70 -4.42
CA GLY A 291 -16.09 10.52 -4.60
C GLY A 291 -16.64 9.32 -3.84
N GLU A 292 -16.51 8.12 -4.44
CA GLU A 292 -16.80 6.86 -3.75
C GLU A 292 -15.55 6.42 -2.98
N PHE A 293 -15.68 6.32 -1.66
CA PHE A 293 -14.63 5.87 -0.75
C PHE A 293 -14.99 4.49 -0.20
N LEU A 294 -14.04 3.56 -0.28
CA LEU A 294 -14.15 2.22 0.29
C LEU A 294 -13.42 2.19 1.63
N LEU A 295 -14.06 1.72 2.70
CA LEU A 295 -13.39 1.52 3.99
C LEU A 295 -12.53 0.26 3.91
N LEU A 296 -11.29 0.32 4.38
CA LEU A 296 -10.32 -0.78 4.26
C LEU A 296 -10.00 -1.47 5.59
N SER A 297 -9.79 -0.66 6.62
CA SER A 297 -9.31 -1.10 7.92
C SER A 297 -9.52 0.01 8.95
N ASP A 298 -9.39 -0.33 10.23
CA ASP A 298 -9.23 0.69 11.26
C ASP A 298 -7.90 1.44 11.06
N ALA A 299 -7.90 2.70 11.49
CA ALA A 299 -6.74 3.57 11.55
C ALA A 299 -6.71 4.26 12.91
N ARG A 300 -5.55 4.80 13.28
CA ARG A 300 -5.45 5.58 14.52
C ARG A 300 -5.98 6.98 14.27
N SER A 301 -6.61 7.59 15.27
CA SER A 301 -7.10 8.98 15.19
C SER A 301 -5.99 9.97 14.83
N LYS A 302 -4.76 9.71 15.31
CA LYS A 302 -3.58 10.53 14.98
C LYS A 302 -3.22 10.50 13.50
N ASP A 303 -3.60 9.45 12.77
CA ASP A 303 -3.33 9.32 11.35
C ASP A 303 -4.20 10.28 10.53
N VAL A 304 -5.34 10.73 11.06
CA VAL A 304 -6.24 11.72 10.40
C VAL A 304 -5.61 13.11 10.37
N ARG A 305 -4.85 13.50 11.41
CA ARG A 305 -4.32 14.86 11.51
C ARG A 305 -2.97 14.99 10.81
N TRP A 306 -2.85 16.05 10.01
CA TRP A 306 -1.56 16.55 9.56
C TRP A 306 -0.78 17.09 10.76
N LYS A 307 0.55 16.92 10.77
CA LYS A 307 1.47 17.20 11.90
C LYS A 307 1.45 18.64 12.48
N GLU A 308 0.57 19.53 12.02
CA GLU A 308 0.57 20.97 12.31
C GLU A 308 -0.54 21.44 13.27
N ASP A 309 -1.20 20.52 14.00
CA ASP A 309 -2.16 20.89 15.05
C ASP A 309 -1.59 20.64 16.46
N PRO A 310 -0.86 21.61 17.05
CA PRO A 310 -0.07 21.42 18.26
C PRO A 310 -0.89 21.32 19.56
N GLY A 311 -2.22 21.43 19.50
CA GLY A 311 -3.07 21.58 20.70
C GLY A 311 -3.73 20.30 21.23
N THR A 312 -3.77 19.20 20.47
CA THR A 312 -4.48 17.98 20.87
C THR A 312 -3.51 16.84 21.20
N VAL A 313 -3.59 16.32 22.42
CA VAL A 313 -2.88 15.10 22.83
C VAL A 313 -3.64 13.90 22.27
N PHE A 314 -2.99 13.11 21.42
CA PHE A 314 -3.51 11.83 20.94
C PHE A 314 -2.84 10.69 21.67
N HIS A 315 -3.63 9.70 22.06
CA HIS A 315 -3.13 8.45 22.59
C HIS A 315 -2.87 7.48 21.44
N ASP A 316 -1.79 6.72 21.51
CA ASP A 316 -1.40 5.74 20.47
C ASP A 316 -2.43 4.60 20.30
N ASP A 317 -3.27 4.40 21.31
CA ASP A 317 -4.29 3.35 21.38
C ASP A 317 -5.68 3.83 20.90
N ASP A 318 -5.80 5.08 20.44
CA ASP A 318 -7.06 5.62 19.93
C ASP A 318 -7.30 5.23 18.47
N TRP A 319 -8.06 4.15 18.27
CA TRP A 319 -8.51 3.63 16.97
C TRP A 319 -9.79 4.29 16.48
N GLY A 320 -9.87 5.63 16.52
CA GLY A 320 -11.04 6.42 16.14
C GLY A 320 -11.11 6.82 14.66
N ALA A 321 -10.39 6.14 13.77
CA ALA A 321 -10.35 6.44 12.34
C ALA A 321 -10.46 5.19 11.45
N TYR A 322 -10.69 5.41 10.14
CA TYR A 322 -10.65 4.39 9.11
C TYR A 322 -9.67 4.78 7.99
N GLN A 323 -8.90 3.81 7.51
CA GLN A 323 -8.24 3.93 6.21
C GLN A 323 -9.30 3.77 5.11
N VAL A 324 -9.22 4.62 4.10
CA VAL A 324 -10.17 4.63 2.97
C VAL A 324 -9.46 4.66 1.62
N MET A 325 -10.07 4.02 0.63
CA MET A 325 -9.65 4.06 -0.76
C MET A 325 -10.63 4.87 -1.59
N LEU A 326 -10.16 5.95 -2.21
CA LEU A 326 -10.91 6.62 -3.27
C LEU A 326 -10.81 5.79 -4.55
N VAL A 327 -11.96 5.49 -5.14
CA VAL A 327 -12.04 4.74 -6.40
C VAL A 327 -12.74 5.54 -7.50
N GLN A 328 -12.39 5.22 -8.74
CA GLN A 328 -13.03 5.77 -9.94
C GLN A 328 -13.58 4.63 -10.79
N ARG A 329 -14.84 4.75 -11.19
CA ARG A 329 -15.51 3.81 -12.10
C ARG A 329 -15.50 4.36 -13.52
N PHE A 330 -15.26 3.50 -14.50
CA PHE A 330 -15.22 3.88 -15.91
C PHE A 330 -16.46 3.39 -16.66
N GLY A 331 -17.16 4.29 -17.35
CA GLY A 331 -18.17 3.95 -18.36
C GLY A 331 -19.39 3.18 -17.86
N GLY A 332 -19.83 3.40 -16.61
CA GLY A 332 -20.99 2.70 -16.02
C GLY A 332 -20.74 1.21 -15.73
N ARG A 333 -19.48 0.76 -15.77
CA ARG A 333 -19.09 -0.64 -15.57
C ARG A 333 -18.95 -0.98 -14.08
N ALA A 334 -19.03 -2.28 -13.77
CA ALA A 334 -18.79 -2.83 -12.42
C ALA A 334 -17.36 -2.59 -11.91
N LEU A 335 -16.42 -2.30 -12.81
CA LEU A 335 -15.00 -2.21 -12.53
C LEU A 335 -14.60 -0.84 -12.00
N ALA A 336 -13.72 -0.84 -11.00
CA ALA A 336 -13.19 0.34 -10.34
C ALA A 336 -11.66 0.36 -10.45
N GLU A 337 -11.07 1.54 -10.60
CA GLU A 337 -9.63 1.75 -10.39
C GLU A 337 -9.39 2.49 -9.07
N ARG A 338 -8.31 2.13 -8.39
CA ARG A 338 -7.79 2.88 -7.25
C ARG A 338 -7.26 4.23 -7.72
N VAL A 339 -7.75 5.30 -7.10
CA VAL A 339 -7.25 6.66 -7.28
C VAL A 339 -6.21 6.99 -6.22
N ALA A 340 -6.56 6.80 -4.94
CA ALA A 340 -5.71 7.18 -3.80
C ALA A 340 -6.14 6.48 -2.50
N ILE A 341 -5.26 6.52 -1.50
CA ILE A 341 -5.57 6.13 -0.11
C ILE A 341 -5.58 7.39 0.73
N GLY A 342 -6.59 7.47 1.58
CA GLY A 342 -6.74 8.50 2.58
C GLY A 342 -7.19 7.90 3.89
N VAL A 343 -7.52 8.78 4.82
CA VAL A 343 -7.92 8.40 6.16
C VAL A 343 -9.01 9.37 6.63
N ILE A 344 -10.02 8.86 7.32
CA ILE A 344 -11.16 9.62 7.85
C ILE A 344 -11.44 9.26 9.31
N LEU A 345 -12.03 10.17 10.07
CA LEU A 345 -12.57 9.88 11.40
C LEU A 345 -13.78 8.96 11.29
N GLN A 346 -13.95 8.06 12.27
CA GLN A 346 -15.12 7.16 12.33
C GLN A 346 -16.43 7.93 12.42
N LYS A 347 -16.43 9.06 13.13
CA LYS A 347 -17.57 9.98 13.21
C LYS A 347 -18.11 10.42 11.84
N ALA A 348 -17.25 10.49 10.81
CA ALA A 348 -17.68 10.81 9.45
C ALA A 348 -18.64 9.75 8.89
N VAL A 349 -18.40 8.49 9.24
CA VAL A 349 -19.23 7.36 8.85
C VAL A 349 -20.53 7.39 9.65
N GLU A 350 -20.46 7.57 10.98
CA GLU A 350 -21.64 7.71 11.86
C GLU A 350 -22.61 8.80 11.39
N ASN A 351 -22.06 9.98 11.05
CA ASN A 351 -22.83 11.10 10.51
C ASN A 351 -23.51 10.77 9.17
N ALA A 352 -22.98 9.80 8.41
CA ALA A 352 -23.48 9.38 7.11
C ALA A 352 -24.42 8.14 7.18
N VAL A 353 -24.48 7.42 8.31
CA VAL A 353 -25.29 6.20 8.49
C VAL A 353 -26.77 6.43 8.18
N ALA A 354 -27.28 7.65 8.35
CA ALA A 354 -28.67 7.97 8.04
C ALA A 354 -29.03 7.95 6.53
N SER A 355 -28.06 7.94 5.59
CA SER A 355 -28.40 7.95 4.15
C SER A 355 -27.32 7.49 3.14
N GLY A 356 -26.10 7.09 3.52
CA GLY A 356 -25.02 6.94 2.52
C GLY A 356 -23.95 5.87 2.73
N VAL A 357 -24.03 5.02 3.77
CA VAL A 357 -23.06 3.94 4.01
C VAL A 357 -23.69 2.60 3.65
N GLU A 358 -23.08 1.87 2.72
CA GLU A 358 -23.61 0.58 2.25
C GLU A 358 -22.52 -0.44 1.95
N TRP A 359 -22.84 -1.73 2.10
CA TRP A 359 -21.94 -2.81 1.71
C TRP A 359 -21.98 -3.03 0.20
N LYS A 360 -20.81 -3.01 -0.43
CA LYS A 360 -20.64 -3.20 -1.87
C LYS A 360 -19.69 -4.33 -2.18
N GLU A 361 -20.03 -5.03 -3.26
CA GLU A 361 -19.11 -5.89 -3.99
C GLU A 361 -18.28 -5.04 -4.95
N ILE A 362 -16.96 -5.21 -4.90
CA ILE A 362 -15.99 -4.39 -5.63
C ILE A 362 -15.13 -5.27 -6.50
N TRP A 363 -14.99 -4.85 -7.76
CA TRP A 363 -14.06 -5.42 -8.73
C TRP A 363 -13.03 -4.34 -9.08
N LEU A 364 -11.87 -4.42 -8.46
CA LEU A 364 -10.81 -3.43 -8.52
C LEU A 364 -9.73 -3.88 -9.51
N VAL A 365 -9.46 -3.05 -10.53
CA VAL A 365 -8.54 -3.37 -11.62
C VAL A 365 -7.28 -2.56 -11.55
#